data_AF-A0A7V3ML87-F1
#
_entry.id   AF-A0A7V3ML87-F1
#
_cell.length_a   1.000
_cell.length_b   1.000
_cell.length_c   1.000
_cell.angle_alpha   90.00
_cell.angle_beta   90.00
_cell.angle_gamma   90.00
#
_symmetry.space_group_name_H-M   'P 1'
#
loop_
_entity.id
_entity.type
_entity.pdbx_description
1 polymer ?
#
loop_
_entity_poly.entity_id
_entity_poly.type
_entity_poly.pdbx_seq_one_letter_code
_entity_poly.pdbx_strand_id
1 'polypeptide(L)'
;MFIRSRCLRLAVCILAIAALACASCALQATKQLADGVTLYQETNLTPGSELIVNCVTVDPKVEGVAIKAALCKDVIYTEDALKGCETIASLTGRRGAVVGINADFFPLGTDAQGDPLGVCIIDGELVSEPSPRHAVMAMLKDGTFVFDNPTWSGNLTLASGFGRQIDGINRFRETNELIVYTSIFDSSTRSKYKGTEVVCKTDDLPVQCGKTMNLTVAEVRTDAVNTPIPDDGVVLSAGGPAAVFLSENLKPGDKLTVKFEIKSAGNVDWTQVQQAVGGRPWVLKDGKEYVDLEYERIGSSFSTTRHPRSALG
;
A
#
# COMPACT_ATOMS: atom_id res chain seq x y z
N MET A 1 -44.34 -33.84 -60.32
CA MET A 1 -42.92 -34.04 -59.95
C MET A 1 -42.25 -32.66 -59.99
N PHE A 2 -41.43 -32.27 -59.01
CA PHE A 2 -40.73 -30.96 -58.86
C PHE A 2 -41.43 -29.76 -58.20
N ILE A 3 -41.94 -29.85 -56.95
CA ILE A 3 -42.10 -28.64 -56.10
C ILE A 3 -41.71 -28.85 -54.61
N ARG A 4 -41.56 -30.08 -54.10
CA ARG A 4 -41.39 -30.31 -52.64
C ARG A 4 -39.97 -30.25 -52.06
N SER A 5 -38.92 -29.97 -52.84
CA SER A 5 -37.52 -30.05 -52.36
C SER A 5 -36.84 -28.72 -52.03
N ARG A 6 -37.51 -27.57 -52.20
CA ARG A 6 -36.89 -26.24 -51.95
C ARG A 6 -37.12 -25.65 -50.55
N CYS A 7 -38.17 -26.07 -49.83
CA CYS A 7 -38.45 -25.52 -48.49
C CYS A 7 -37.58 -26.11 -47.37
N LEU A 8 -37.06 -27.34 -47.54
CA LEU A 8 -36.29 -28.01 -46.49
C LEU A 8 -34.83 -27.53 -46.39
N ARG A 9 -34.25 -27.01 -47.49
CA ARG A 9 -32.88 -26.46 -47.49
C ARG A 9 -32.79 -25.04 -46.93
N LEU A 10 -33.87 -24.27 -46.97
CA LEU A 10 -33.89 -22.91 -46.43
C LEU A 10 -34.01 -22.90 -44.89
N ALA A 11 -34.77 -23.85 -44.32
CA ALA A 11 -34.92 -23.97 -42.87
C ALA A 11 -33.64 -24.44 -42.16
N VAL A 12 -32.86 -25.33 -42.78
CA VAL A 12 -31.57 -25.80 -42.23
C VAL A 12 -30.48 -24.72 -42.29
N CYS A 13 -30.48 -23.85 -43.30
CA CYS A 13 -29.55 -22.71 -43.35
C CYS A 13 -29.91 -21.63 -42.32
N ILE A 14 -31.19 -21.40 -42.00
CA ILE A 14 -31.59 -20.40 -41.00
C ILE A 14 -31.30 -20.89 -39.56
N LEU A 15 -31.44 -22.19 -39.27
CA LEU A 15 -31.03 -22.76 -37.98
C LEU A 15 -29.50 -22.83 -37.81
N ALA A 16 -28.74 -23.05 -38.89
CA ALA A 16 -27.27 -23.02 -38.84
C ALA A 16 -26.73 -21.58 -38.66
N ILE A 17 -27.38 -20.57 -39.24
CA ILE A 17 -26.99 -19.16 -39.05
C ILE A 17 -27.38 -18.66 -37.65
N ALA A 18 -28.47 -19.18 -37.06
CA ALA A 18 -28.83 -18.87 -35.66
C ALA A 18 -27.85 -19.48 -34.63
N ALA A 19 -27.20 -20.61 -34.96
CA ALA A 19 -26.17 -21.21 -34.11
C ALA A 19 -24.78 -20.54 -34.24
N LEU A 20 -24.52 -19.85 -35.36
CA LEU A 20 -23.30 -19.06 -35.60
C LEU A 20 -23.41 -17.61 -35.10
N ALA A 21 -24.60 -17.20 -34.66
CA ALA A 21 -24.84 -15.94 -33.96
C ALA A 21 -25.06 -16.17 -32.46
N CYS A 22 -24.35 -17.16 -31.88
CA CYS A 22 -24.12 -17.17 -30.44
C CYS A 22 -23.21 -15.96 -30.17
N ALA A 23 -23.84 -14.80 -30.00
CA ALA A 23 -23.19 -13.58 -29.60
C ALA A 23 -22.27 -13.95 -28.44
N SER A 24 -20.99 -13.63 -28.60
CA SER A 24 -19.95 -13.80 -27.59
C SER A 24 -20.24 -12.84 -26.42
N CYS A 25 -21.33 -13.11 -25.73
CA CYS A 25 -21.79 -12.34 -24.59
C CYS A 25 -20.92 -12.72 -23.40
N ALA A 26 -20.51 -11.72 -22.61
CA ALA A 26 -19.78 -11.96 -21.40
C ALA A 26 -20.63 -12.84 -20.46
N LEU A 27 -20.04 -13.93 -19.97
CA LEU A 27 -20.69 -14.75 -18.95
C LEU A 27 -20.57 -14.03 -17.61
N GLN A 28 -21.71 -13.81 -16.95
CA GLN A 28 -21.76 -13.17 -15.64
C GLN A 28 -22.16 -14.18 -14.56
N ALA A 29 -21.48 -14.11 -13.41
CA ALA A 29 -21.80 -14.89 -12.22
C ALA A 29 -21.78 -13.99 -10.98
N THR A 30 -22.65 -14.27 -10.01
CA THR A 30 -22.72 -13.53 -8.75
C THR A 30 -22.78 -14.51 -7.58
N LYS A 31 -22.04 -14.21 -6.51
CA LYS A 31 -22.00 -15.01 -5.28
C LYS A 31 -21.98 -14.10 -4.06
N GLN A 32 -22.97 -14.24 -3.18
CA GLN A 32 -22.90 -13.64 -1.85
C GLN A 32 -21.80 -14.35 -1.04
N LEU A 33 -20.81 -13.60 -0.55
CA LEU A 33 -19.72 -14.15 0.26
C LEU A 33 -20.05 -14.06 1.76
N ALA A 34 -20.66 -12.96 2.17
CA ALA A 34 -21.20 -12.68 3.50
C ALA A 34 -22.24 -11.57 3.38
N ASP A 35 -22.98 -11.25 4.45
CA ASP A 35 -23.88 -10.09 4.45
C ASP A 35 -23.10 -8.81 4.12
N GLY A 36 -23.60 -8.02 3.16
CA GLY A 36 -22.91 -6.82 2.68
C GLY A 36 -21.68 -7.07 1.80
N VAL A 37 -21.31 -8.32 1.49
CA VAL A 37 -20.15 -8.66 0.65
C VAL A 37 -20.54 -9.58 -0.50
N THR A 38 -20.42 -9.09 -1.73
CA THR A 38 -20.85 -9.81 -2.94
C THR A 38 -19.73 -9.87 -3.97
N LEU A 39 -19.43 -11.07 -4.46
CA LEU A 39 -18.56 -11.28 -5.63
C LEU A 39 -19.41 -11.23 -6.91
N TYR A 40 -18.99 -10.41 -7.86
CA TYR A 40 -19.41 -10.40 -9.25
C TYR A 40 -18.24 -10.83 -10.13
N GLN A 41 -18.47 -11.79 -11.02
CA GLN A 41 -17.50 -12.21 -12.02
C GLN A 41 -18.07 -12.00 -13.41
N GLU A 42 -17.27 -11.40 -14.28
CA GLU A 42 -17.56 -11.24 -15.71
C GLU A 42 -16.46 -11.91 -16.53
N THR A 43 -16.85 -12.76 -17.47
CA THR A 43 -15.91 -13.48 -18.35
C THR A 43 -16.24 -13.19 -19.80
N ASN A 44 -15.37 -12.42 -20.46
CA ASN A 44 -15.37 -12.25 -21.90
C ASN A 44 -14.40 -13.27 -22.53
N LEU A 45 -14.90 -14.11 -23.43
CA LEU A 45 -14.11 -15.10 -24.18
C LEU A 45 -14.02 -14.76 -25.67
N THR A 46 -14.42 -13.54 -26.06
CA THR A 46 -14.32 -13.08 -27.44
C THR A 46 -12.85 -12.99 -27.86
N PRO A 47 -12.43 -13.69 -28.93
CA PRO A 47 -11.04 -13.69 -29.39
C PRO A 47 -10.45 -12.28 -29.54
N GLY A 48 -9.29 -12.03 -28.92
CA GLY A 48 -8.60 -10.73 -28.90
C GLY A 48 -9.08 -9.73 -27.83
N SER A 49 -10.14 -10.04 -27.09
CA SER A 49 -10.66 -9.24 -25.97
C SER A 49 -10.96 -10.07 -24.73
N GLU A 50 -10.31 -11.23 -24.63
CA GLU A 50 -10.49 -12.16 -23.53
C GLU A 50 -10.13 -11.49 -22.20
N LEU A 51 -11.05 -11.54 -21.25
CA LEU A 51 -10.91 -10.90 -19.95
C LEU A 51 -11.79 -11.61 -18.92
N ILE A 52 -11.24 -11.86 -17.73
CA ILE A 52 -12.01 -12.25 -16.56
C ILE A 52 -11.87 -11.14 -15.54
N VAL A 53 -12.97 -10.50 -15.18
CA VAL A 53 -13.05 -9.49 -14.12
C VAL A 53 -13.65 -10.14 -12.89
N ASN A 54 -12.93 -10.09 -11.78
CA ASN A 54 -13.47 -10.41 -10.46
C ASN A 54 -13.64 -9.09 -9.70
N CYS A 55 -14.88 -8.76 -9.36
CA CYS A 55 -15.23 -7.56 -8.61
C CYS A 55 -15.90 -7.96 -7.31
N VAL A 56 -15.47 -7.38 -6.19
CA VAL A 56 -16.15 -7.56 -4.92
C VAL A 56 -16.72 -6.23 -4.50
N THR A 57 -18.03 -6.19 -4.29
CA THR A 57 -18.70 -5.05 -3.70
C THR A 57 -18.83 -5.29 -2.19
N VAL A 58 -18.50 -4.26 -1.42
CA VAL A 58 -18.57 -4.26 0.04
C VAL A 58 -19.42 -3.08 0.48
N ASP A 59 -20.48 -3.32 1.24
CA ASP A 59 -21.27 -2.28 1.89
C ASP A 59 -20.76 -2.06 3.32
N PRO A 60 -19.95 -1.01 3.58
CA PRO A 60 -19.40 -0.76 4.90
C PRO A 60 -20.46 -0.31 5.92
N LYS A 61 -21.71 -0.09 5.51
CA LYS A 61 -22.81 0.28 6.43
C LYS A 61 -23.46 -0.93 7.08
N VAL A 62 -23.23 -2.14 6.55
CA VAL A 62 -23.73 -3.37 7.14
C VAL A 62 -22.96 -3.67 8.42
N GLU A 63 -23.69 -3.93 9.52
CA GLU A 63 -23.09 -4.23 10.80
C GLU A 63 -22.15 -5.45 10.71
N GLY A 64 -20.94 -5.32 11.26
CA GLY A 64 -19.92 -6.37 11.23
C GLY A 64 -19.05 -6.38 9.97
N VAL A 65 -19.33 -5.56 8.95
CA VAL A 65 -18.45 -5.38 7.80
C VAL A 65 -17.33 -4.40 8.16
N ALA A 66 -16.08 -4.81 7.93
CA ALA A 66 -14.90 -3.97 8.11
C ALA A 66 -13.93 -4.13 6.94
N ILE A 67 -13.37 -3.00 6.50
CA ILE A 67 -12.32 -2.94 5.48
C ILE A 67 -11.03 -2.50 6.17
N LYS A 68 -9.96 -3.27 6.00
CA LYS A 68 -8.66 -2.98 6.61
C LYS A 68 -7.53 -3.08 5.59
N ALA A 69 -6.60 -2.15 5.66
CA ALA A 69 -5.27 -2.36 5.10
C ALA A 69 -4.57 -3.44 5.93
N ALA A 70 -3.69 -4.21 5.31
CA ALA A 70 -2.95 -5.26 6.00
C ALA A 70 -1.56 -5.41 5.40
N LEU A 71 -0.58 -5.58 6.28
CA LEU A 71 0.80 -5.86 5.92
C LEU A 71 1.01 -7.37 5.84
N CYS A 72 1.79 -7.82 4.86
CA CYS A 72 2.21 -9.21 4.77
C CYS A 72 2.99 -9.60 6.04
N LYS A 73 2.70 -10.75 6.62
CA LYS A 73 3.33 -11.29 7.85
C LYS A 73 3.33 -10.35 9.07
N ASP A 74 2.60 -9.25 9.01
CA ASP A 74 2.51 -8.20 10.03
C ASP A 74 3.82 -7.43 10.28
N VAL A 75 4.82 -7.61 9.42
CA VAL A 75 6.11 -6.89 9.43
C VAL A 75 6.59 -6.63 8.00
N ILE A 76 7.37 -5.57 7.79
CA ILE A 76 7.86 -5.18 6.45
C ILE A 76 8.93 -6.14 5.95
N TYR A 77 9.80 -6.60 6.85
CA TYR A 77 10.93 -7.45 6.50
C TYR A 77 10.96 -8.73 7.32
N THR A 78 11.29 -9.82 6.63
CA THR A 78 11.62 -11.12 7.24
C THR A 78 12.84 -11.68 6.55
N GLU A 79 13.68 -12.43 7.26
CA GLU A 79 14.88 -13.03 6.64
C GLU A 79 14.58 -14.18 5.67
N ASP A 80 13.36 -14.72 5.67
CA ASP A 80 12.97 -15.81 4.78
C ASP A 80 12.97 -15.46 3.28
N ALA A 81 12.78 -16.47 2.43
CA ALA A 81 12.87 -16.35 0.99
C ALA A 81 11.89 -15.34 0.36
N LEU A 82 10.80 -14.98 1.06
CA LEU A 82 9.80 -14.04 0.58
C LEU A 82 10.03 -12.61 1.09
N LYS A 83 11.03 -12.39 1.94
CA LYS A 83 11.49 -11.04 2.37
C LYS A 83 10.35 -10.10 2.76
N GLY A 84 9.48 -10.55 3.65
CA GLY A 84 8.29 -9.83 4.12
C GLY A 84 7.00 -10.12 3.37
N CYS A 85 7.05 -10.67 2.16
CA CYS A 85 5.83 -10.97 1.38
C CYS A 85 5.13 -12.26 1.78
N GLU A 86 3.82 -12.32 1.50
CA GLU A 86 3.02 -13.54 1.51
C GLU A 86 1.94 -13.49 0.40
N THR A 87 1.27 -14.61 0.15
CA THR A 87 0.16 -14.63 -0.81
C THR A 87 -1.11 -14.03 -0.18
N ILE A 88 -2.00 -13.48 -1.01
CA ILE A 88 -3.31 -13.00 -0.53
C ILE A 88 -4.09 -14.11 0.18
N ALA A 89 -4.01 -15.35 -0.31
CA ALA A 89 -4.67 -16.50 0.34
C ALA A 89 -4.10 -16.80 1.75
N SER A 90 -2.78 -16.67 1.94
CA SER A 90 -2.15 -16.80 3.26
C SER A 90 -2.63 -15.68 4.20
N LEU A 91 -2.54 -14.43 3.73
CA LEU A 91 -2.92 -13.23 4.47
C LEU A 91 -4.39 -13.27 4.92
N THR A 92 -5.31 -13.54 3.99
CA THR A 92 -6.74 -13.61 4.32
C THR A 92 -7.05 -14.79 5.23
N GLY A 93 -6.42 -15.95 4.99
CA GLY A 93 -6.60 -17.14 5.82
C GLY A 93 -6.21 -16.91 7.28
N ARG A 94 -5.02 -16.35 7.54
CA ARG A 94 -4.55 -16.09 8.91
C ARG A 94 -5.30 -14.94 9.60
N ARG A 95 -5.80 -13.97 8.83
CA ARG A 95 -6.58 -12.83 9.35
C ARG A 95 -8.08 -13.14 9.49
N GLY A 96 -8.54 -14.29 9.00
CA GLY A 96 -9.97 -14.64 8.97
C GLY A 96 -10.81 -13.74 8.07
N ALA A 97 -10.21 -13.14 7.03
CA ALA A 97 -10.91 -12.25 6.12
C ALA A 97 -11.76 -13.05 5.13
N VAL A 98 -12.99 -12.58 4.88
CA VAL A 98 -13.91 -13.18 3.89
C VAL A 98 -13.33 -13.09 2.47
N VAL A 99 -12.59 -12.02 2.19
CA VAL A 99 -11.98 -11.75 0.89
C VAL A 99 -10.80 -10.78 1.04
N GLY A 100 -9.91 -10.75 0.06
CA GLY A 100 -8.80 -9.80 0.00
C GLY A 100 -8.32 -9.58 -1.42
N ILE A 101 -7.65 -8.45 -1.64
CA ILE A 101 -7.04 -8.06 -2.91
C ILE A 101 -5.67 -7.45 -2.61
N ASN A 102 -4.70 -7.58 -3.51
CA ASN A 102 -3.44 -6.86 -3.39
C ASN A 102 -3.69 -5.35 -3.63
N ALA A 103 -2.91 -4.50 -2.95
CA ALA A 103 -3.05 -3.05 -3.03
C ALA A 103 -1.78 -2.41 -3.63
N ASP A 104 -0.92 -1.86 -2.78
CA ASP A 104 0.22 -1.05 -3.19
C ASP A 104 1.31 -1.83 -3.95
N PHE A 105 2.17 -1.07 -4.63
CA PHE A 105 3.39 -1.58 -5.20
C PHE A 105 4.44 -1.88 -4.12
N PHE A 106 5.27 -2.86 -4.41
CA PHE A 106 6.41 -3.25 -3.59
C PHE A 106 7.57 -3.70 -4.50
N PRO A 107 8.84 -3.60 -4.06
CA PRO A 107 9.98 -4.07 -4.83
C PRO A 107 9.86 -5.57 -5.11
N LEU A 108 10.14 -6.05 -6.32
CA LEU A 108 10.16 -7.48 -6.64
C LEU A 108 11.59 -7.99 -6.79
N GLY A 109 11.89 -9.16 -6.21
CA GLY A 109 13.18 -9.82 -6.36
C GLY A 109 14.36 -9.13 -5.65
N THR A 110 14.07 -8.32 -4.64
CA THR A 110 15.08 -7.63 -3.80
C THR A 110 14.88 -7.98 -2.32
N ASP A 111 15.82 -7.57 -1.46
CA ASP A 111 15.69 -7.69 -0.01
C ASP A 111 14.57 -6.81 0.57
N ALA A 112 14.15 -5.77 -0.12
CA ALA A 112 13.07 -4.88 0.31
C ALA A 112 11.68 -5.35 -0.16
N GLN A 113 11.46 -6.66 -0.33
CA GLN A 113 10.25 -7.14 -1.03
C GLN A 113 8.95 -6.78 -0.30
N GLY A 114 8.93 -6.80 1.03
CA GLY A 114 7.75 -6.42 1.80
C GLY A 114 7.55 -4.92 2.03
N ASP A 115 8.41 -4.06 1.47
CA ASP A 115 8.36 -2.60 1.63
C ASP A 115 7.26 -1.96 0.77
N PRO A 116 6.21 -1.33 1.37
CA PRO A 116 5.24 -0.55 0.61
C PRO A 116 5.89 0.68 -0.03
N LEU A 117 5.74 0.84 -1.35
CA LEU A 117 6.33 1.96 -2.10
C LEU A 117 5.44 3.22 -2.11
N GLY A 118 4.33 3.20 -1.41
CA GLY A 118 3.45 4.31 -1.14
C GLY A 118 2.97 4.27 0.31
N VAL A 119 2.08 5.19 0.64
CA VAL A 119 1.60 5.30 2.02
C VAL A 119 0.88 4.02 2.45
N CYS A 120 1.20 3.56 3.65
CA CYS A 120 0.50 2.49 4.32
C CYS A 120 0.11 2.98 5.71
N ILE A 121 -1.19 3.05 5.97
CA ILE A 121 -1.74 3.31 7.31
C ILE A 121 -2.64 2.14 7.69
N ILE A 122 -2.42 1.58 8.87
CA ILE A 122 -3.20 0.45 9.41
C ILE A 122 -3.69 0.84 10.80
N ASP A 123 -5.01 0.89 11.01
CA ASP A 123 -5.63 1.29 12.28
C ASP A 123 -5.07 2.63 12.85
N GLY A 124 -4.73 3.56 11.94
CA GLY A 124 -4.17 4.88 12.25
C GLY A 124 -2.66 4.92 12.51
N GLU A 125 -1.96 3.77 12.49
CA GLU A 125 -0.50 3.69 12.51
C GLU A 125 0.09 3.99 11.14
N LEU A 126 1.04 4.93 11.08
CA LEU A 126 1.83 5.22 9.88
C LEU A 126 2.92 4.15 9.73
N VAL A 127 2.72 3.23 8.79
CA VAL A 127 3.63 2.12 8.50
C VAL A 127 4.69 2.52 7.49
N SER A 128 4.29 3.16 6.40
CA SER A 128 5.15 3.66 5.31
C SER A 128 4.69 5.05 4.86
N GLU A 129 5.64 5.93 4.54
CA GLU A 129 5.35 7.30 4.10
C GLU A 129 4.72 7.38 2.69
N PRO A 130 4.01 8.49 2.37
CA PRO A 130 3.61 8.75 0.99
C PRO A 130 4.79 8.90 0.02
N SER A 131 4.72 8.20 -1.11
CA SER A 131 5.58 8.51 -2.25
C SER A 131 5.01 9.69 -3.06
N PRO A 132 5.84 10.67 -3.46
CA PRO A 132 5.37 11.84 -4.19
C PRO A 132 4.62 11.48 -5.48
N ARG A 133 3.47 12.14 -5.68
CA ARG A 133 2.60 12.04 -6.87
C ARG A 133 1.87 10.71 -7.03
N HIS A 134 1.98 9.77 -6.07
CA HIS A 134 1.24 8.51 -6.16
C HIS A 134 -0.22 8.71 -5.74
N ALA A 135 -1.14 8.00 -6.41
CA ALA A 135 -2.53 7.88 -6.02
C ALA A 135 -2.65 7.12 -4.69
N VAL A 136 -3.57 7.55 -3.85
CA VAL A 136 -3.86 6.88 -2.57
C VAL A 136 -5.36 6.74 -2.39
N MET A 137 -5.79 5.58 -1.90
CA MET A 137 -7.10 5.42 -1.27
C MET A 137 -6.92 5.42 0.25
N ALA A 138 -7.72 6.22 0.95
CA ALA A 138 -7.75 6.26 2.41
C ALA A 138 -9.18 6.14 2.94
N MET A 139 -9.32 5.56 4.13
CA MET A 139 -10.56 5.51 4.90
C MET A 139 -10.39 6.31 6.18
N LEU A 140 -11.26 7.28 6.41
CA LEU A 140 -11.30 8.10 7.61
C LEU A 140 -11.99 7.37 8.77
N LYS A 141 -11.83 7.91 9.98
CA LYS A 141 -12.42 7.35 11.22
C LYS A 141 -13.94 7.25 11.20
N ASP A 142 -14.61 8.10 10.42
CA ASP A 142 -16.06 8.06 10.24
C ASP A 142 -16.53 7.06 9.15
N GLY A 143 -15.60 6.32 8.54
CA GLY A 143 -15.86 5.37 7.46
C GLY A 143 -15.86 5.98 6.06
N THR A 144 -15.61 7.28 5.93
CA THR A 144 -15.54 7.94 4.61
C THR A 144 -14.30 7.47 3.84
N PHE A 145 -14.51 7.02 2.60
CA PHE A 145 -13.43 6.78 1.65
C PHE A 145 -13.08 8.05 0.89
N VAL A 146 -11.78 8.32 0.76
CA VAL A 146 -11.23 9.44 0.01
C VAL A 146 -10.11 8.95 -0.87
N PHE A 147 -9.95 9.61 -2.02
CA PHE A 147 -8.80 9.41 -2.90
C PHE A 147 -8.01 10.71 -2.97
N ASP A 148 -6.69 10.62 -2.87
CA ASP A 148 -5.80 11.78 -2.74
C ASP A 148 -4.43 11.52 -3.39
N ASN A 149 -3.61 12.56 -3.48
CA ASN A 149 -2.21 12.52 -3.88
C ASN A 149 -1.36 13.28 -2.85
N PRO A 150 -1.25 12.77 -1.62
CA PRO A 150 -0.63 13.51 -0.53
C PRO A 150 0.89 13.66 -0.71
N THR A 151 1.43 14.70 -0.10
CA THR A 151 2.87 14.80 0.24
C THR A 151 3.05 14.65 1.74
N TRP A 152 4.28 14.55 2.21
CA TRP A 152 4.55 14.44 3.64
C TRP A 152 5.83 15.17 4.05
N SER A 153 6.00 15.34 5.36
CA SER A 153 7.24 15.79 6.00
C SER A 153 7.46 15.02 7.30
N GLY A 154 8.72 14.77 7.62
CA GLY A 154 9.14 14.22 8.91
C GLY A 154 10.20 15.12 9.52
N ASN A 155 10.09 15.41 10.81
CA ASN A 155 11.01 16.29 11.51
C ASN A 155 11.46 15.69 12.83
N LEU A 156 12.77 15.70 13.05
CA LEU A 156 13.41 15.49 14.34
C LEU A 156 13.75 16.86 14.94
N THR A 157 13.38 17.09 16.21
CA THR A 157 13.68 18.33 16.93
C THR A 157 14.32 18.02 18.27
N LEU A 158 15.49 18.59 18.51
CA LEU A 158 16.23 18.49 19.77
C LEU A 158 15.64 19.45 20.81
N ALA A 159 15.95 19.23 22.09
CA ALA A 159 15.54 20.14 23.16
C ALA A 159 16.03 21.60 22.98
N SER A 160 17.10 21.82 22.21
CA SER A 160 17.60 23.15 21.86
C SER A 160 16.74 23.89 20.82
N GLY A 161 15.78 23.20 20.19
CA GLY A 161 15.00 23.69 19.05
C GLY A 161 15.68 23.49 17.69
N PHE A 162 16.95 23.05 17.65
CA PHE A 162 17.59 22.63 16.42
C PHE A 162 17.04 21.28 15.95
N GLY A 163 17.06 21.02 14.65
CA GLY A 163 16.44 19.83 14.10
C GLY A 163 16.99 19.41 12.75
N ARG A 164 16.49 18.28 12.28
CA ARG A 164 16.82 17.69 10.99
C ARG A 164 15.58 17.04 10.40
N GLN A 165 15.46 17.11 9.08
CA GLN A 165 14.43 16.40 8.33
C GLN A 165 14.65 14.88 8.44
N ILE A 166 13.55 14.14 8.58
CA ILE A 166 13.48 12.69 8.47
C ILE A 166 13.12 12.34 7.03
N ASP A 167 13.80 11.36 6.46
CA ASP A 167 13.69 11.01 5.04
C ASP A 167 12.77 9.81 4.78
N GLY A 168 12.39 9.06 5.83
CA GLY A 168 11.40 7.99 5.74
C GLY A 168 11.16 7.27 7.05
N ILE A 169 10.26 6.29 7.02
CA ILE A 169 9.92 5.44 8.15
C ILE A 169 9.88 3.97 7.70
N ASN A 170 10.40 3.06 8.54
CA ASN A 170 10.33 1.61 8.37
C ASN A 170 10.70 1.07 6.96
N ARG A 171 11.71 1.65 6.32
CA ARG A 171 12.27 1.14 5.06
C ARG A 171 13.77 1.05 5.13
N PHE A 172 14.42 0.37 4.19
CA PHE A 172 15.88 0.35 4.15
C PHE A 172 16.45 1.78 4.01
N ARG A 173 17.44 2.10 4.83
CA ARG A 173 18.11 3.39 4.83
C ARG A 173 19.17 3.48 3.73
N GLU A 174 19.09 4.52 2.91
CA GLU A 174 20.11 4.87 1.94
C GLU A 174 21.25 5.74 2.53
N THR A 175 22.28 5.98 1.73
CA THR A 175 23.59 6.48 2.20
C THR A 175 23.54 7.80 3.00
N ASN A 176 22.65 8.73 2.67
CA ASN A 176 22.58 10.08 3.26
C ASN A 176 21.24 10.38 3.94
N GLU A 177 20.50 9.34 4.31
CA GLU A 177 19.15 9.47 4.88
C GLU A 177 19.15 9.35 6.40
N LEU A 178 18.11 9.91 7.03
CA LEU A 178 17.65 9.63 8.38
C LEU A 178 16.30 8.89 8.32
N ILE A 179 16.27 7.64 8.77
CA ILE A 179 15.07 6.79 8.83
C ILE A 179 14.69 6.51 10.28
N VAL A 180 13.39 6.55 10.57
CA VAL A 180 12.83 6.07 11.85
C VAL A 180 12.40 4.63 11.69
N TYR A 181 12.91 3.74 12.54
CA TYR A 181 12.50 2.35 12.59
C TYR A 181 11.67 2.08 13.85
N THR A 182 10.56 1.40 13.64
CA THR A 182 9.73 0.77 14.67
C THR A 182 9.74 -0.74 14.48
N SER A 183 9.20 -1.50 15.43
CA SER A 183 9.16 -2.97 15.36
C SER A 183 8.33 -3.52 14.19
N ILE A 184 7.52 -2.69 13.51
CA ILE A 184 6.80 -3.10 12.29
C ILE A 184 7.74 -3.29 11.09
N PHE A 185 8.96 -2.73 11.13
CA PHE A 185 9.95 -2.98 10.10
C PHE A 185 10.45 -4.44 10.17
N ASP A 186 11.11 -4.76 11.28
CA ASP A 186 11.65 -6.06 11.70
C ASP A 186 12.11 -5.89 13.16
N SER A 187 12.63 -6.95 13.76
CA SER A 187 13.39 -6.97 15.00
C SER A 187 14.68 -6.12 15.00
N SER A 188 15.22 -5.72 13.85
CA SER A 188 16.42 -4.88 13.75
C SER A 188 16.49 -4.03 12.47
N THR A 189 17.34 -3.01 12.44
CA THR A 189 17.38 -1.99 11.37
C THR A 189 17.86 -2.47 9.99
N ARG A 190 18.62 -3.57 9.90
CA ARG A 190 19.13 -4.14 8.64
C ARG A 190 19.84 -3.13 7.72
N SER A 191 20.46 -2.09 8.27
CA SER A 191 21.13 -1.06 7.48
C SER A 191 22.22 -1.67 6.60
N LYS A 192 22.20 -1.41 5.30
CA LYS A 192 23.22 -1.93 4.36
C LYS A 192 24.60 -1.28 4.56
N TYR A 193 24.61 -0.02 4.97
CA TYR A 193 25.80 0.81 5.12
C TYR A 193 25.99 1.19 6.58
N LYS A 194 27.24 1.44 6.99
CA LYS A 194 27.53 2.01 8.31
C LYS A 194 26.85 3.38 8.48
N GLY A 195 26.48 3.69 9.71
CA GLY A 195 25.86 4.96 10.08
C GLY A 195 25.89 5.21 11.58
N THR A 196 25.16 6.22 12.02
CA THR A 196 24.85 6.43 13.44
C THR A 196 23.43 5.93 13.70
N GLU A 197 23.27 5.00 14.63
CA GLU A 197 21.97 4.51 15.06
C GLU A 197 21.71 4.90 16.52
N VAL A 198 20.58 5.56 16.77
CA VAL A 198 20.18 6.04 18.10
C VAL A 198 18.97 5.27 18.57
N VAL A 199 19.13 4.48 19.62
CA VAL A 199 18.04 3.75 20.26
C VAL A 199 17.32 4.70 21.20
N CYS A 200 16.01 4.84 21.03
CA CYS A 200 15.18 5.73 21.82
C CYS A 200 14.02 4.96 22.47
N LYS A 201 13.66 5.33 23.70
CA LYS A 201 12.41 4.90 24.35
C LYS A 201 11.31 5.92 24.14
N THR A 202 10.05 5.48 24.05
CA THR A 202 8.89 6.35 23.96
C THR A 202 7.60 5.63 24.36
N ASP A 203 6.67 6.37 24.95
CA ASP A 203 5.30 5.90 25.21
C ASP A 203 4.32 6.32 24.10
N ASP A 204 4.80 7.01 23.05
CA ASP A 204 3.99 7.60 21.98
C ASP A 204 3.90 6.71 20.72
N LEU A 205 3.91 5.38 20.90
CA LEU A 205 3.64 4.40 19.85
C LEU A 205 2.15 3.99 19.81
N PRO A 206 1.60 3.61 18.65
CA PRO A 206 2.25 3.59 17.33
C PRO A 206 2.47 4.99 16.75
N VAL A 207 3.30 5.11 15.71
CA VAL A 207 3.52 6.39 15.02
C VAL A 207 2.23 6.81 14.30
N GLN A 208 1.77 8.04 14.51
CA GLN A 208 0.53 8.54 13.87
C GLN A 208 0.75 9.90 13.22
N CYS A 209 0.11 10.13 12.07
CA CYS A 209 0.17 11.41 11.36
C CYS A 209 -0.30 12.57 12.26
N GLY A 210 0.49 13.64 12.29
CA GLY A 210 0.19 14.86 13.03
C GLY A 210 0.47 14.78 14.53
N LYS A 211 0.79 13.60 15.09
CA LYS A 211 1.15 13.44 16.49
C LYS A 211 2.66 13.55 16.69
N THR A 212 3.05 14.28 17.73
CA THR A 212 4.44 14.39 18.16
C THR A 212 4.79 13.24 19.09
N MET A 213 5.85 12.52 18.77
CA MET A 213 6.45 11.52 19.64
C MET A 213 7.55 12.14 20.49
N ASN A 214 7.52 11.89 21.79
CA ASN A 214 8.55 12.29 22.74
C ASN A 214 9.49 11.12 22.96
N LEU A 215 10.76 11.31 22.63
CA LEU A 215 11.77 10.27 22.70
C LEU A 215 12.79 10.59 23.78
N THR A 216 13.25 9.56 24.49
CA THR A 216 14.44 9.62 25.35
C THR A 216 15.52 8.72 24.78
N VAL A 217 16.70 9.29 24.51
CA VAL A 217 17.84 8.53 23.99
C VAL A 217 18.32 7.53 25.04
N ALA A 218 18.30 6.25 24.70
CA ALA A 218 18.88 5.19 25.50
C ALA A 218 20.35 4.94 25.12
N GLU A 219 20.64 4.94 23.82
CA GLU A 219 21.97 4.62 23.30
C GLU A 219 22.26 5.35 21.98
N VAL A 220 23.52 5.70 21.75
CA VAL A 220 24.02 6.22 20.47
C VAL A 220 25.14 5.30 20.00
N ARG A 221 24.97 4.69 18.83
CA ARG A 221 25.94 3.76 18.23
C ARG A 221 26.48 4.35 16.94
N THR A 222 27.78 4.66 16.92
CA THR A 222 28.49 5.05 15.70
C THR A 222 28.98 3.81 14.94
N ASP A 223 29.17 3.92 13.63
CA ASP A 223 29.53 2.80 12.75
C ASP A 223 28.58 1.59 12.81
N ALA A 224 27.33 1.84 13.23
CA ALA A 224 26.30 0.82 13.33
C ALA A 224 25.78 0.41 11.95
N VAL A 225 25.45 -0.87 11.82
CA VAL A 225 24.92 -1.49 10.59
C VAL A 225 23.64 -2.26 10.88
N ASN A 226 23.49 -2.77 12.11
CA ASN A 226 22.29 -3.49 12.49
C ASN A 226 22.05 -3.33 13.99
N THR A 227 20.97 -2.68 14.36
CA THR A 227 20.60 -2.41 15.75
C THR A 227 19.25 -3.05 16.04
N PRO A 228 19.12 -3.83 17.15
CA PRO A 228 17.82 -4.28 17.61
C PRO A 228 16.87 -3.11 17.85
N ILE A 229 15.65 -3.22 17.36
CA ILE A 229 14.61 -2.22 17.55
C ILE A 229 13.83 -2.60 18.83
N PRO A 230 13.76 -1.72 19.84
CA PRO A 230 13.07 -2.03 21.09
C PRO A 230 11.54 -2.00 20.90
N ASP A 231 10.82 -2.88 21.61
CA ASP A 231 9.35 -2.91 21.59
C ASP A 231 8.73 -1.64 22.21
N ASP A 232 9.42 -1.00 23.16
CA ASP A 232 9.03 0.24 23.86
C ASP A 232 9.66 1.49 23.24
N GLY A 233 9.98 1.45 21.95
CA GLY A 233 10.79 2.50 21.36
C GLY A 233 10.99 2.45 19.85
N VAL A 234 11.94 3.25 19.41
CA VAL A 234 12.31 3.41 18.00
C VAL A 234 13.82 3.46 17.85
N VAL A 235 14.29 3.22 16.63
CA VAL A 235 15.69 3.47 16.25
C VAL A 235 15.73 4.56 15.20
N LEU A 236 16.51 5.61 15.45
CA LEU A 236 16.84 6.63 14.46
C LEU A 236 18.13 6.21 13.78
N SER A 237 18.06 5.77 12.52
CA SER A 237 19.24 5.37 11.76
C SER A 237 19.59 6.44 10.75
N ALA A 238 20.84 6.88 10.76
CA ALA A 238 21.30 7.94 9.89
C ALA A 238 22.61 7.60 9.17
N GLY A 239 22.71 8.01 7.91
CA GLY A 239 23.92 7.93 7.09
C GLY A 239 24.50 9.29 6.74
N GLY A 240 25.77 9.32 6.31
CA GLY A 240 26.42 10.52 5.79
C GLY A 240 26.31 11.74 6.73
N PRO A 241 25.95 12.93 6.22
CA PRO A 241 25.78 14.13 7.06
C PRO A 241 24.71 13.97 8.16
N ALA A 242 23.71 13.09 7.97
CA ALA A 242 22.73 12.81 9.01
C ALA A 242 23.32 12.01 10.17
N ALA A 243 24.25 11.08 9.88
CA ALA A 243 24.97 10.32 10.90
C ALA A 243 25.79 11.26 11.80
N VAL A 244 26.50 12.21 11.20
CA VAL A 244 27.29 13.23 11.90
C VAL A 244 26.40 14.08 12.81
N PHE A 245 25.26 14.54 12.27
CA PHE A 245 24.28 15.30 13.06
C PHE A 245 23.83 14.51 14.30
N LEU A 246 23.47 13.23 14.17
CA LEU A 246 23.06 12.44 15.34
C LEU A 246 24.22 12.25 16.33
N SER A 247 25.42 11.90 15.88
CA SER A 247 26.55 11.62 16.77
C SER A 247 27.09 12.85 17.51
N GLU A 248 27.00 14.04 16.91
CA GLU A 248 27.51 15.27 17.51
C GLU A 248 26.50 15.93 18.46
N ASN A 249 25.20 15.64 18.31
CA ASN A 249 24.14 16.37 19.01
C ASN A 249 23.34 15.52 20.01
N LEU A 250 23.52 14.19 20.04
CA LEU A 250 22.79 13.30 20.92
C LEU A 250 23.73 12.46 21.78
N LYS A 251 23.32 12.24 23.03
CA LYS A 251 23.91 11.28 23.97
C LYS A 251 22.81 10.63 24.81
N PRO A 252 23.09 9.50 25.47
CA PRO A 252 22.14 8.87 26.39
C PRO A 252 21.55 9.86 27.41
N GLY A 253 20.24 9.78 27.62
CA GLY A 253 19.46 10.65 28.49
C GLY A 253 18.90 11.92 27.83
N ASP A 254 19.34 12.26 26.61
CA ASP A 254 18.79 13.42 25.89
C ASP A 254 17.33 13.19 25.51
N LYS A 255 16.56 14.28 25.50
CA LYS A 255 15.17 14.31 25.05
C LYS A 255 15.07 15.01 23.70
N LEU A 256 14.26 14.43 22.83
CA LEU A 256 13.97 14.97 21.49
C LEU A 256 12.54 14.60 21.10
N THR A 257 12.05 15.22 20.03
CA THR A 257 10.75 14.91 19.46
C THR A 257 10.85 14.54 18.00
N VAL A 258 9.95 13.65 17.57
CA VAL A 258 9.76 13.29 16.17
C VAL A 258 8.31 13.58 15.79
N LYS A 259 8.08 14.13 14.60
CA LYS A 259 6.72 14.35 14.07
C LYS A 259 6.68 14.06 12.58
N PHE A 260 5.68 13.30 12.16
CA PHE A 260 5.33 13.09 10.76
C PHE A 260 4.03 13.83 10.43
N GLU A 261 4.00 14.55 9.31
CA GLU A 261 2.82 15.25 8.82
C GLU A 261 2.55 14.84 7.38
N ILE A 262 1.30 14.49 7.08
CA ILE A 262 0.84 14.24 5.72
C ILE A 262 -0.03 15.41 5.28
N LYS A 263 0.32 16.00 4.15
CA LYS A 263 -0.38 17.13 3.55
C LYS A 263 -1.18 16.64 2.34
N SER A 264 -2.50 16.77 2.45
CA SER A 264 -3.42 16.43 1.38
C SER A 264 -3.27 17.34 0.15
N ALA A 265 -3.51 16.80 -1.04
CA ALA A 265 -3.77 17.59 -2.24
C ALA A 265 -5.28 17.92 -2.38
N GLY A 266 -6.15 17.06 -1.85
CA GLY A 266 -7.61 17.18 -1.87
C GLY A 266 -8.27 17.79 -0.62
N ASN A 267 -7.52 18.45 0.29
CA ASN A 267 -8.00 19.01 1.56
C ASN A 267 -8.59 17.97 2.56
N VAL A 268 -8.07 16.74 2.54
CA VAL A 268 -8.35 15.71 3.54
C VAL A 268 -7.57 15.98 4.83
N ASP A 269 -8.22 15.82 5.99
CA ASP A 269 -7.52 15.78 7.29
C ASP A 269 -6.91 14.39 7.52
N TRP A 270 -5.62 14.26 7.23
CA TRP A 270 -4.87 13.02 7.37
C TRP A 270 -4.69 12.55 8.82
N THR A 271 -4.99 13.39 9.83
CA THR A 271 -4.98 12.96 11.23
C THR A 271 -6.19 12.06 11.57
N GLN A 272 -7.20 12.02 10.71
CA GLN A 272 -8.40 11.19 10.87
C GLN A 272 -8.34 9.86 10.10
N VAL A 273 -7.28 9.63 9.31
CA VAL A 273 -7.15 8.42 8.49
C VAL A 273 -6.93 7.20 9.38
N GLN A 274 -7.70 6.14 9.15
CA GLN A 274 -7.58 4.85 9.84
C GLN A 274 -6.94 3.79 8.95
N GLN A 275 -7.22 3.80 7.65
CA GLN A 275 -6.62 2.88 6.70
C GLN A 275 -6.16 3.69 5.49
N ALA A 276 -4.97 3.41 4.96
CA ALA A 276 -4.55 3.96 3.68
C ALA A 276 -3.63 2.97 2.97
N VAL A 277 -3.77 2.89 1.66
CA VAL A 277 -2.88 2.13 0.80
C VAL A 277 -2.54 2.95 -0.43
N GLY A 278 -1.28 2.91 -0.82
CA GLY A 278 -0.85 3.38 -2.13
C GLY A 278 -1.53 2.60 -3.25
N GLY A 279 -1.63 3.26 -4.39
CA GLY A 279 -1.95 2.67 -5.69
C GLY A 279 -1.23 3.49 -6.76
N ARG A 280 -1.54 3.21 -8.02
CA ARG A 280 -1.27 4.07 -9.19
C ARG A 280 -1.49 3.30 -10.50
N PRO A 281 -1.81 3.98 -11.61
CA PRO A 281 -2.24 5.38 -11.64
C PRO A 281 -3.66 5.56 -11.10
N TRP A 282 -4.09 6.82 -10.97
CA TRP A 282 -5.51 7.11 -11.05
C TRP A 282 -6.08 6.57 -12.36
N VAL A 283 -7.32 6.08 -12.30
CA VAL A 283 -8.07 5.66 -13.50
C VAL A 283 -9.31 6.51 -13.68
N LEU A 284 -10.03 6.78 -12.58
CA LEU A 284 -11.22 7.61 -12.56
C LEU A 284 -11.12 8.66 -11.45
N LYS A 285 -11.57 9.89 -11.74
CA LYS A 285 -11.75 10.97 -10.77
C LYS A 285 -13.03 11.71 -11.10
N ASP A 286 -13.91 11.89 -10.11
CA ASP A 286 -15.21 12.56 -10.27
C ASP A 286 -16.06 11.98 -11.42
N GLY A 287 -16.03 10.65 -11.57
CA GLY A 287 -16.75 9.92 -12.61
C GLY A 287 -16.19 10.07 -14.03
N LYS A 288 -15.02 10.69 -14.19
CA LYS A 288 -14.34 10.87 -15.48
C LYS A 288 -13.01 10.15 -15.49
N GLU A 289 -12.59 9.71 -16.68
CA GLU A 289 -11.24 9.21 -16.90
C GLU A 289 -10.21 10.25 -16.46
N TYR A 290 -9.27 9.82 -15.62
CA TYR A 290 -8.20 10.65 -15.11
C TYR A 290 -6.96 9.79 -14.97
N VAL A 291 -6.12 9.81 -16.00
CA VAL A 291 -4.88 9.04 -16.09
C VAL A 291 -3.76 10.00 -16.47
N ASP A 292 -2.83 10.28 -15.55
CA ASP A 292 -1.68 11.14 -15.80
C ASP A 292 -0.37 10.38 -15.56
N LEU A 293 0.01 9.58 -16.55
CA LEU A 293 1.18 8.71 -16.47
C LEU A 293 2.50 9.49 -16.35
N GLU A 294 2.57 10.71 -16.92
CA GLU A 294 3.76 11.55 -16.85
C GLU A 294 3.93 12.09 -15.43
N TYR A 295 2.85 12.64 -14.85
CA TYR A 295 2.83 13.13 -13.48
C TYR A 295 3.15 12.01 -12.48
N GLU A 296 2.52 10.84 -12.63
CA GLU A 296 2.74 9.68 -11.76
C GLU A 296 4.05 8.92 -12.08
N ARG A 297 4.83 9.40 -13.05
CA ARG A 297 6.13 8.85 -13.49
C ARG A 297 6.06 7.36 -13.83
N ILE A 298 5.02 6.96 -14.54
CA ILE A 298 4.79 5.59 -14.98
C ILE A 298 5.38 5.40 -16.38
N GLY A 299 6.28 4.41 -16.50
CA GLY A 299 6.92 4.08 -17.78
C GLY A 299 5.95 3.54 -18.83
N SER A 300 6.23 3.80 -20.11
CA SER A 300 5.36 3.45 -21.24
C SER A 300 5.09 1.94 -21.40
N SER A 301 6.02 1.09 -20.97
CA SER A 301 5.83 -0.37 -21.00
C SER A 301 4.73 -0.84 -20.04
N PHE A 302 4.56 -0.14 -18.91
CA PHE A 302 3.53 -0.44 -17.92
C PHE A 302 2.12 -0.11 -18.43
N SER A 303 1.98 0.93 -19.26
CA SER A 303 0.69 1.45 -19.70
C SER A 303 0.17 0.87 -21.01
N THR A 304 1.04 0.46 -21.94
CA THR A 304 0.64 0.01 -23.29
C THR A 304 0.48 -1.50 -23.43
N THR A 305 0.86 -2.27 -22.41
CA THR A 305 0.82 -3.74 -22.42
C THR A 305 -0.31 -4.28 -21.55
N ARG A 306 -0.99 -5.35 -22.01
CA ARG A 306 -1.97 -6.06 -21.18
C ARG A 306 -1.26 -6.87 -20.09
N HIS A 307 -1.65 -6.62 -18.85
CA HIS A 307 -1.26 -7.38 -17.67
C HIS A 307 -2.49 -7.57 -16.76
N PRO A 308 -2.48 -8.55 -15.85
CA PRO A 308 -3.43 -8.59 -14.74
C PRO A 308 -3.40 -7.27 -13.95
N ARG A 309 -4.56 -6.81 -13.50
CA ARG A 309 -4.73 -5.54 -12.76
C ARG A 309 -5.63 -5.75 -11.54
N SER A 310 -5.38 -4.93 -10.52
CA SER A 310 -6.21 -4.77 -9.33
C SER A 310 -6.51 -3.28 -9.18
N ALA A 311 -7.71 -2.94 -8.73
CA ALA A 311 -8.13 -1.56 -8.50
C ALA A 311 -9.11 -1.50 -7.33
N LEU A 312 -9.18 -0.34 -6.70
CA LEU A 312 -10.15 0.02 -5.66
C LEU A 312 -10.90 1.26 -6.13
N GLY A 313 -12.21 1.34 -5.89
CA GLY A 313 -13.10 2.36 -6.43
C GLY A 313 -14.43 2.43 -5.69
#